data_AF-A0A7S1S4I3-F1
#
_entry.id   AF-A0A7S1S4I3-F1
#
_cell.length_a   1.000
_cell.length_b   1.000
_cell.length_c   1.000
_cell.angle_alpha   90.00
_cell.angle_beta   90.00
_cell.angle_gamma   90.00
#
_symmetry.space_group_name_H-M   'P 1'
#
loop_
_entity.id
_entity.type
_entity.pdbx_description
1 polymer ?
#
loop_
_entity_poly.entity_id
_entity_poly.type
_entity_poly.pdbx_seq_one_letter_code
_entity_poly.pdbx_strand_id
1 'polypeptide(L)'
;AQARLSSFSSETLLSLAVAVAKVPAIGAIFPAVLQAATKVLDAWPVADFVKLMLAAMKGREHLPQDARDALLAKAEPVLTPKLADLSAADIVKVVLAVSGHGTSKLMEATAKEAVIRLSDYAPAQLLLVTQGLARGLPSGHESHLQLLKFWPELLNRIAVQSTAGSSAGSTQLSADQLAKLATAVAPLLAGNPVEASKEVQAARKRLVNTLGSKLLAQAPEVSEANRQPLAAQLLPDGPFGSFAKRNTLRGAVLRPKRSRSRDAGPAVAGAAEAGAA
;
A
#
# COMPACT_ATOMS: atom_id res chain seq x y z
N ALA A 1 37.17 7.08 -1.00
CA ALA A 1 35.87 7.78 -1.09
C ALA A 1 35.27 8.11 0.29
N GLN A 2 35.24 7.14 1.21
CA GLN A 2 34.56 7.23 2.51
C GLN A 2 34.96 8.43 3.40
N ALA A 3 36.25 8.78 3.46
CA ALA A 3 36.74 9.93 4.25
C ALA A 3 36.19 11.28 3.75
N ARG A 4 35.95 11.42 2.44
CA ARG A 4 35.42 12.67 1.85
C ARG A 4 33.90 12.83 2.02
N LEU A 5 33.15 11.72 2.13
CA LEU A 5 31.70 11.78 2.34
C LEU A 5 31.34 12.19 3.76
N SER A 6 32.21 11.88 4.74
CA SER A 6 31.95 12.19 6.15
C SER A 6 32.02 13.70 6.45
N SER A 7 32.60 14.51 5.56
CA SER A 7 32.63 15.97 5.69
C SER A 7 31.44 16.67 5.04
N PHE A 8 30.51 15.93 4.42
CA PHE A 8 29.34 16.53 3.79
C PHE A 8 28.25 16.85 4.81
N SER A 9 27.44 17.87 4.51
CA SER A 9 26.28 18.22 5.32
C SER A 9 25.19 17.15 5.24
N SER A 10 24.28 17.15 6.22
CA SER A 10 23.10 16.28 6.22
C SER A 10 22.27 16.41 4.94
N GLU A 11 22.06 17.63 4.47
CA GLU A 11 21.33 17.94 3.25
C GLU A 11 22.01 17.35 1.99
N THR A 12 23.33 17.45 1.90
CA THR A 12 24.09 16.87 0.78
C THR A 12 24.02 15.35 0.81
N LEU A 13 24.19 14.73 1.98
CA LEU A 13 24.09 13.27 2.14
C LEU A 13 22.69 12.76 1.79
N LEU A 14 21.64 13.46 2.21
CA LEU A 14 20.27 13.12 1.86
C LEU A 14 20.03 13.25 0.34
N SER A 15 20.48 14.35 -0.26
CA SER A 15 20.33 14.60 -1.69
C SER A 15 21.04 13.53 -2.53
N LEU A 16 22.25 13.13 -2.11
CA LEU A 16 22.97 12.01 -2.71
C LEU A 16 22.20 10.69 -2.55
N ALA A 17 21.70 10.38 -1.35
CA ALA A 17 20.92 9.15 -1.13
C ALA A 17 19.67 9.10 -2.02
N VAL A 18 18.94 10.21 -2.14
CA VAL A 18 17.75 10.32 -3.01
C VAL A 18 18.12 10.21 -4.49
N ALA A 19 19.23 10.81 -4.92
CA ALA A 19 19.71 10.72 -6.30
C ALA A 19 20.13 9.28 -6.64
N VAL A 20 20.89 8.64 -5.75
CA VAL A 20 21.35 7.26 -5.94
C VAL A 20 20.18 6.28 -5.99
N ALA A 21 19.15 6.47 -5.18
CA ALA A 21 17.92 5.66 -5.22
C ALA A 21 17.08 5.83 -6.51
N LYS A 22 17.41 6.80 -7.38
CA LYS A 22 16.70 7.08 -8.65
C LYS A 22 17.55 6.78 -9.88
N VAL A 23 18.87 6.81 -9.75
CA VAL A 23 19.82 6.74 -10.86
C VAL A 23 20.73 5.51 -10.67
N PRO A 24 20.39 4.36 -11.28
CA PRO A 24 21.15 3.12 -11.09
C PRO A 24 22.64 3.23 -11.43
N ALA A 25 23.01 4.12 -12.35
CA ALA A 25 24.40 4.34 -12.77
C ALA A 25 25.33 4.79 -11.64
N ILE A 26 24.80 5.39 -10.57
CA ILE A 26 25.56 5.80 -9.38
C ILE A 26 25.23 4.92 -8.16
N GLY A 27 24.56 3.77 -8.34
CA GLY A 27 24.20 2.83 -7.26
C GLY A 27 25.39 2.40 -6.39
N ALA A 28 26.58 2.27 -6.98
CA ALA A 28 27.79 1.79 -6.30
C ALA A 28 28.23 2.68 -5.12
N ILE A 29 27.86 3.96 -5.08
CA ILE A 29 28.21 4.86 -3.97
C ILE A 29 27.20 4.81 -2.82
N PHE A 30 26.04 4.14 -2.97
CA PHE A 30 24.97 4.18 -1.96
C PHE A 30 25.42 3.69 -0.58
N PRO A 31 26.12 2.54 -0.45
CA PRO A 31 26.54 2.05 0.86
C PRO A 31 27.41 3.06 1.62
N ALA A 32 28.31 3.75 0.91
CA ALA A 32 29.20 4.75 1.49
C ALA A 32 28.45 6.03 1.91
N VAL A 33 27.46 6.46 1.13
CA VAL A 33 26.57 7.59 1.47
C VAL A 33 25.74 7.25 2.71
N LEU A 34 25.15 6.06 2.76
CA LEU A 34 24.32 5.64 3.88
C LEU A 34 25.13 5.51 5.16
N GLN A 35 26.33 4.94 5.08
CA GLN A 35 27.24 4.83 6.22
C GLN A 35 27.72 6.20 6.73
N ALA A 36 27.95 7.17 5.85
CA ALA A 36 28.26 8.53 6.26
C ALA A 36 27.07 9.19 6.97
N ALA A 37 25.85 9.03 6.41
CA ALA A 37 24.63 9.57 6.99
C ALA A 37 24.30 8.97 8.37
N THR A 38 24.47 7.65 8.57
CA THR A 38 24.17 6.99 9.85
C THR A 38 25.03 7.46 11.01
N LYS A 39 26.25 7.96 10.74
CA LYS A 39 27.15 8.51 11.77
C LYS A 39 26.67 9.84 12.34
N VAL A 40 25.92 10.63 11.57
CA VAL A 40 25.48 11.98 11.96
C VAL A 40 23.96 12.07 12.14
N LEU A 41 23.27 10.93 12.09
CA LEU A 41 21.82 10.83 12.00
C LEU A 41 21.06 11.41 13.20
N ASP A 42 21.67 11.35 14.39
CA ASP A 42 21.06 11.82 15.63
C ASP A 42 20.80 13.35 15.61
N ALA A 43 21.56 14.09 14.79
CA ALA A 43 21.42 15.52 14.63
C ALA A 43 20.42 15.92 13.52
N TRP A 44 19.85 14.95 12.79
CA TRP A 44 18.97 15.25 11.66
C TRP A 44 17.55 15.59 12.10
N PRO A 45 16.87 16.50 11.40
CA PRO A 45 15.42 16.64 11.49
C PRO A 45 14.73 15.31 11.17
N VAL A 46 13.68 14.98 11.90
CA VAL A 46 12.96 13.70 11.75
C VAL A 46 12.44 13.50 10.32
N ALA A 47 11.93 14.57 9.72
CA ALA A 47 11.44 14.53 8.34
C ALA A 47 12.52 14.11 7.34
N ASP A 48 13.76 14.57 7.51
CA ASP A 48 14.88 14.24 6.64
C ASP A 48 15.40 12.82 6.90
N PHE A 49 15.32 12.37 8.14
CA PHE A 49 15.58 10.98 8.46
C PHE A 49 14.57 10.04 7.79
N VAL A 50 13.27 10.31 7.90
CA VAL A 50 12.24 9.51 7.22
C VAL A 50 12.46 9.49 5.70
N LYS A 51 12.87 10.61 5.10
CA LYS A 51 13.26 10.66 3.67
C LYS A 51 14.48 9.78 3.37
N LEU A 52 15.50 9.77 4.21
CA LEU A 52 16.68 8.91 4.05
C LEU A 52 16.28 7.43 4.08
N MET A 53 15.43 7.03 5.02
CA MET A 53 14.94 5.64 5.09
C MET A 53 14.12 5.24 3.85
N LEU A 54 13.28 6.14 3.34
CA LEU A 54 12.56 5.92 2.08
C LEU A 54 13.50 5.79 0.89
N ALA A 55 14.57 6.60 0.84
CA ALA A 55 15.59 6.49 -0.20
C ALA A 55 16.28 5.11 -0.13
N ALA A 56 16.67 4.67 1.07
CA ALA A 56 17.28 3.35 1.27
C ALA A 56 16.33 2.20 0.88
N MET A 57 15.03 2.31 1.16
CA MET A 57 14.04 1.31 0.74
C MET A 57 13.89 1.25 -0.78
N LYS A 58 13.92 2.41 -1.46
CA LYS A 58 13.77 2.52 -2.91
C LYS A 58 14.98 1.99 -3.67
N GLY A 59 16.20 2.30 -3.22
CA GLY A 59 17.44 1.80 -3.81
C GLY A 59 18.03 0.57 -3.10
N ARG A 60 17.16 -0.28 -2.54
CA ARG A 60 17.57 -1.45 -1.74
C ARG A 60 18.42 -2.46 -2.52
N GLU A 61 18.28 -2.50 -3.84
CA GLU A 61 19.06 -3.31 -4.77
C GLU A 61 20.54 -2.89 -4.83
N HIS A 62 20.85 -1.66 -4.39
CA HIS A 62 22.20 -1.13 -4.32
C HIS A 62 22.80 -1.17 -2.92
N LEU A 63 22.05 -1.69 -1.93
CA LEU A 63 22.46 -1.72 -0.53
C LEU A 63 22.65 -3.17 -0.04
N PRO A 64 23.81 -3.51 0.53
CA PRO A 64 23.95 -4.79 1.22
C PRO A 64 22.99 -4.86 2.41
N GLN A 65 22.58 -6.07 2.78
CA GLN A 65 21.67 -6.29 3.90
C GLN A 65 22.20 -5.67 5.20
N ASP A 66 23.47 -5.86 5.52
CA ASP A 66 24.10 -5.31 6.73
C ASP A 66 24.00 -3.78 6.83
N ALA A 67 24.09 -3.06 5.71
CA ALA A 67 23.95 -1.60 5.71
C ALA A 67 22.52 -1.15 6.00
N ARG A 68 21.53 -1.94 5.54
CA ARG A 68 20.11 -1.71 5.82
C ARG A 68 19.80 -2.00 7.28
N ASP A 69 20.34 -3.09 7.81
CA ASP A 69 20.16 -3.49 9.21
C ASP A 69 20.82 -2.47 10.15
N ALA A 70 22.00 -1.96 9.81
CA ALA A 70 22.67 -0.89 10.55
C ALA A 70 21.87 0.43 10.56
N LEU A 71 21.27 0.80 9.42
CA LEU A 71 20.37 1.96 9.36
C LEU A 71 19.14 1.76 10.26
N LEU A 72 18.52 0.57 10.21
CA LEU A 72 17.34 0.27 11.00
C LEU A 72 17.63 0.25 12.50
N ALA A 73 18.76 -0.35 12.91
CA ALA A 73 19.23 -0.35 14.29
C ALA A 73 19.48 1.07 14.82
N LYS A 74 19.98 1.97 13.96
CA LYS A 74 20.16 3.39 14.31
C LYS A 74 18.83 4.16 14.33
N ALA A 75 17.87 3.75 13.50
CA ALA A 75 16.56 4.39 13.39
C ALA A 75 15.66 4.16 14.60
N GLU A 76 15.67 2.94 15.13
CA GLU A 76 14.81 2.55 16.24
C GLU A 76 14.85 3.52 17.44
N PRO A 77 16.02 3.81 18.07
CA PRO A 77 16.05 4.68 19.26
C PRO A 77 15.72 6.14 18.95
N VAL A 78 15.88 6.59 17.70
CA VAL A 78 15.67 7.99 17.30
C VAL A 78 14.20 8.24 16.91
N LEU A 79 13.57 7.30 16.21
CA LEU A 79 12.21 7.46 15.68
C LEU A 79 11.13 7.01 16.67
N THR A 80 11.34 5.90 17.38
CA THR A 80 10.35 5.37 18.33
C THR A 80 9.76 6.43 19.28
N PRO A 81 10.55 7.27 19.98
CA PRO A 81 10.00 8.27 20.89
C PRO A 81 9.26 9.42 20.19
N LYS A 82 9.41 9.57 18.87
CA LYS A 82 8.84 10.66 18.08
C LYS A 82 7.63 10.24 17.27
N LEU A 83 7.26 8.95 17.25
CA LEU A 83 6.17 8.42 16.43
C LEU A 83 4.84 9.12 16.71
N ALA A 84 4.52 9.38 17.98
CA ALA A 84 3.28 10.06 18.37
C ALA A 84 3.18 11.49 17.81
N ASP A 85 4.31 12.18 17.64
CA ASP A 85 4.37 13.55 17.14
C ASP A 85 4.34 13.64 15.60
N LEU A 86 4.48 12.50 14.91
CA LEU A 86 4.50 12.48 13.45
C LEU A 86 3.10 12.73 12.87
N SER A 87 3.07 13.34 11.68
CA SER A 87 1.83 13.38 10.90
C SER A 87 1.44 11.97 10.44
N ALA A 88 0.15 11.74 10.16
CA ALA A 88 -0.32 10.47 9.59
C ALA A 88 0.43 10.14 8.28
N ALA A 89 0.70 11.15 7.46
CA ALA A 89 1.48 10.99 6.23
C ALA A 89 2.92 10.53 6.50
N ASP A 90 3.56 11.00 7.58
CA ASP A 90 4.91 10.56 7.95
C ASP A 90 4.91 9.16 8.57
N ILE A 91 3.89 8.78 9.35
CA ILE A 91 3.73 7.39 9.80
C ILE A 91 3.61 6.43 8.60
N VAL A 92 2.84 6.78 7.57
CA VAL A 92 2.77 5.99 6.33
C VAL A 92 4.17 5.81 5.72
N LYS A 93 4.97 6.87 5.67
CA LYS A 93 6.34 6.81 5.14
C LYS A 93 7.24 5.90 5.97
N VAL A 94 7.15 5.97 7.31
CA VAL A 94 7.90 5.08 8.21
C VAL A 94 7.50 3.64 7.96
N VAL A 95 6.20 3.30 7.98
CA VAL A 95 5.68 1.95 7.68
C VAL A 95 6.24 1.42 6.37
N LEU A 96 6.16 2.21 5.30
CA LEU A 96 6.67 1.81 3.98
C LEU A 96 8.18 1.56 3.99
N ALA A 97 8.95 2.41 4.67
CA ALA A 97 10.40 2.29 4.76
C ALA A 97 10.85 1.05 5.55
N VAL A 98 10.15 0.70 6.63
CA VAL A 98 10.54 -0.44 7.48
C VAL A 98 9.95 -1.78 7.04
N SER A 99 8.81 -1.79 6.34
CA SER A 99 8.08 -3.02 5.95
C SER A 99 8.91 -4.04 5.17
N GLY A 100 9.97 -3.60 4.49
CA GLY A 100 10.87 -4.47 3.72
C GLY A 100 11.83 -5.32 4.56
N HIS A 101 11.98 -5.03 5.85
CA HIS A 101 12.94 -5.68 6.75
C HIS A 101 12.30 -6.77 7.63
N GLY A 102 11.01 -7.03 7.45
CA GLY A 102 10.27 -7.94 8.32
C GLY A 102 10.05 -7.35 9.71
N THR A 103 9.96 -8.24 10.70
CA THR A 103 9.57 -7.87 12.07
C THR A 103 10.76 -7.28 12.81
N SER A 104 10.61 -6.02 13.22
CA SER A 104 11.59 -5.28 14.01
C SER A 104 10.85 -4.48 15.07
N LYS A 105 11.55 -4.07 16.14
CA LYS A 105 10.95 -3.26 17.21
C LYS A 105 10.42 -1.93 16.68
N LEU A 106 11.12 -1.29 15.73
CA LEU A 106 10.62 -0.08 15.08
C LEU A 106 9.35 -0.37 14.25
N MET A 107 9.26 -1.50 13.56
CA MET A 107 8.05 -1.91 12.83
C MET A 107 6.87 -2.14 13.79
N GLU A 108 7.09 -2.82 14.92
CA GLU A 108 6.07 -3.04 15.95
C GLU A 108 5.60 -1.73 16.59
N ALA A 109 6.53 -0.84 16.95
CA ALA A 109 6.22 0.47 17.50
C ALA A 109 5.42 1.33 16.50
N THR A 110 5.85 1.34 15.23
CA THR A 110 5.14 2.06 14.16
C THR A 110 3.76 1.46 13.93
N ALA A 111 3.62 0.14 13.99
CA ALA A 111 2.32 -0.52 13.84
C ALA A 111 1.37 -0.19 14.98
N LYS A 112 1.86 -0.15 16.22
CA LYS A 112 1.08 0.27 17.40
C LYS A 112 0.56 1.69 17.23
N GLU A 113 1.43 2.62 16.83
CA GLU A 113 1.04 4.00 16.57
C GLU A 113 0.03 4.11 15.41
N ALA A 114 0.28 3.38 14.31
CA ALA A 114 -0.60 3.40 13.15
C ALA A 114 -2.01 2.89 13.46
N VAL A 115 -2.15 1.88 14.31
CA VAL A 115 -3.49 1.35 14.65
C VAL A 115 -4.26 2.22 15.65
N ILE A 116 -3.57 3.03 16.46
CA ILE A 116 -4.23 4.06 17.30
C ILE A 116 -4.90 5.13 16.42
N ARG A 117 -4.31 5.40 15.25
CA ARG A 117 -4.67 6.52 14.37
C ARG A 117 -5.41 6.11 13.10
N LEU A 118 -6.06 4.95 13.09
CA LEU A 118 -6.72 4.42 11.88
C LEU A 118 -7.71 5.40 11.25
N SER A 119 -8.39 6.22 12.06
CA SER A 119 -9.32 7.26 11.61
C SER A 119 -8.67 8.47 10.94
N ASP A 120 -7.38 8.70 11.17
CA ASP A 120 -6.67 9.89 10.69
C ASP A 120 -6.22 9.72 9.23
N TYR A 121 -6.14 8.48 8.75
CA TYR A 121 -5.67 8.18 7.39
C TYR A 121 -6.77 8.37 6.36
N ALA A 122 -6.42 9.02 5.25
CA ALA A 122 -7.20 8.88 4.03
C ALA A 122 -7.23 7.40 3.59
N PRO A 123 -8.31 6.90 2.97
CA PRO A 123 -8.42 5.48 2.63
C PRO A 123 -7.27 4.94 1.77
N ALA A 124 -6.73 5.74 0.86
CA ALA A 124 -5.55 5.37 0.07
C ALA A 124 -4.28 5.26 0.91
N GLN A 125 -4.10 6.11 1.93
CA GLN A 125 -2.99 6.01 2.88
C GLN A 125 -3.14 4.78 3.78
N LEU A 126 -4.35 4.51 4.28
CA LEU A 126 -4.61 3.32 5.09
C LEU A 126 -4.36 2.02 4.32
N LEU A 127 -4.63 2.00 3.01
CA LEU A 127 -4.25 0.89 2.14
C LEU A 127 -2.73 0.66 2.15
N LEU A 128 -1.93 1.72 2.04
CA LEU A 128 -0.46 1.62 2.10
C LEU A 128 0.02 1.14 3.47
N VAL A 129 -0.59 1.62 4.55
CA VAL A 129 -0.32 1.13 5.92
C VAL A 129 -0.62 -0.37 5.99
N THR A 130 -1.80 -0.80 5.54
CA THR A 130 -2.22 -2.21 5.55
C THR A 130 -1.23 -3.10 4.79
N GLN A 131 -0.78 -2.66 3.61
CA GLN A 131 0.23 -3.37 2.82
C GLN A 131 1.57 -3.48 3.54
N GLY A 132 2.04 -2.38 4.15
CA GLY A 132 3.30 -2.38 4.89
C GLY A 132 3.25 -3.24 6.15
N LEU A 133 2.15 -3.16 6.91
CA LEU A 133 1.92 -3.98 8.11
C LEU A 133 1.85 -5.47 7.75
N ALA A 134 1.05 -5.84 6.74
CA ALA A 134 0.93 -7.22 6.26
C ALA A 134 2.26 -7.84 5.85
N ARG A 135 3.20 -7.03 5.35
CA ARG A 135 4.52 -7.48 4.92
C ARG A 135 5.54 -7.53 6.07
N GLY A 136 5.51 -6.54 6.97
CA GLY A 136 6.52 -6.40 8.03
C GLY A 136 6.20 -7.15 9.32
N LEU A 137 4.94 -7.54 9.55
CA LEU A 137 4.52 -8.20 10.78
C LEU A 137 4.11 -9.66 10.56
N PRO A 138 4.25 -10.52 11.58
CA PRO A 138 3.74 -11.89 11.51
C PRO A 138 2.20 -11.89 11.43
N SER A 139 1.62 -12.89 10.77
CA SER A 139 0.17 -12.96 10.50
C SER A 139 -0.73 -12.88 11.74
N GLY A 140 -0.23 -13.29 12.92
CA GLY A 140 -0.92 -13.23 14.20
C GLY A 140 -0.73 -11.95 15.03
N HIS A 141 -0.07 -10.92 14.49
CA HIS A 141 0.17 -9.69 15.25
C HIS A 141 -1.15 -8.93 15.55
N GLU A 142 -1.28 -8.38 16.77
CA GLU A 142 -2.51 -7.74 17.26
C GLU A 142 -2.98 -6.56 16.38
N SER A 143 -2.04 -5.80 15.81
CA SER A 143 -2.36 -4.73 14.84
C SER A 143 -3.16 -5.22 13.63
N HIS A 144 -2.99 -6.47 13.21
CA HIS A 144 -3.79 -7.04 12.12
C HIS A 144 -5.26 -7.18 12.52
N LEU A 145 -5.55 -7.56 13.77
CA LEU A 145 -6.93 -7.66 14.25
C LEU A 145 -7.62 -6.28 14.24
N GLN A 146 -6.92 -5.23 14.64
CA GLN A 146 -7.45 -3.87 14.60
C GLN A 146 -7.77 -3.42 13.17
N LEU A 147 -6.89 -3.70 12.21
CA LEU A 147 -7.14 -3.45 10.78
C LEU A 147 -8.36 -4.24 10.27
N LEU A 148 -8.46 -5.54 10.60
CA LEU A 148 -9.57 -6.40 10.18
C LEU A 148 -10.92 -5.90 10.70
N LYS A 149 -10.94 -5.31 11.90
CA LYS A 149 -12.15 -4.71 12.51
C LYS A 149 -12.51 -3.37 11.85
N PHE A 150 -11.51 -2.54 11.56
CA PHE A 150 -11.73 -1.17 11.09
C PHE A 150 -12.14 -1.08 9.60
N TRP A 151 -11.52 -1.87 8.73
CA TRP A 151 -11.77 -1.80 7.28
C TRP A 151 -13.24 -2.00 6.88
N PRO A 152 -13.99 -2.98 7.39
CA PRO A 152 -15.41 -3.15 7.06
C PRO A 152 -16.24 -1.91 7.40
N GLU A 153 -15.98 -1.28 8.55
CA GLU A 153 -16.68 -0.08 9.00
C GLU A 153 -16.38 1.11 8.09
N LEU A 154 -15.11 1.31 7.73
CA LEU A 154 -14.71 2.33 6.77
C LEU A 154 -15.35 2.12 5.39
N LEU A 155 -15.30 0.90 4.85
CA LEU A 155 -15.86 0.58 3.53
C LEU A 155 -17.38 0.79 3.46
N ASN A 156 -18.09 0.54 4.56
CA ASN A 156 -19.53 0.80 4.63
C ASN A 156 -19.83 2.30 4.71
N ARG A 157 -19.07 3.07 5.51
CA ARG A 157 -19.21 4.54 5.59
C ARG A 157 -19.00 5.22 4.24
N ILE A 158 -17.94 4.85 3.52
CA ILE A 158 -17.62 5.41 2.20
C ILE A 158 -18.77 5.19 1.22
N ALA A 159 -19.39 4.00 1.22
CA ALA A 159 -20.45 3.69 0.26
C ALA A 159 -21.75 4.45 0.49
N VAL A 160 -22.06 4.81 1.74
CA VAL A 160 -23.23 5.65 2.05
C VAL A 160 -23.03 7.05 1.47
N GLN A 161 -21.83 7.62 1.63
CA GLN A 161 -21.51 8.99 1.17
C GLN A 161 -21.60 9.14 -0.36
N SER A 162 -21.24 8.11 -1.13
CA SER A 162 -21.32 8.15 -2.60
C SER A 162 -22.75 8.34 -3.15
N THR A 163 -23.78 7.99 -2.37
CA THR A 163 -25.19 8.15 -2.80
C THR A 163 -25.72 9.57 -2.69
N ALA A 164 -25.02 10.45 -1.95
CA ALA A 164 -25.49 11.79 -1.60
C ALA A 164 -24.96 12.91 -2.54
N GLY A 165 -24.36 12.57 -3.69
CA GLY A 165 -24.04 13.53 -4.75
C GLY A 165 -22.93 14.54 -4.45
N SER A 166 -22.10 14.34 -3.42
CA SER A 166 -21.05 15.29 -3.05
C SER A 166 -19.76 15.05 -3.86
N SER A 167 -19.35 16.03 -4.66
CA SER A 167 -18.28 15.95 -5.66
C SER A 167 -16.92 16.50 -5.21
N ALA A 168 -16.72 16.81 -3.92
CA ALA A 168 -15.49 17.45 -3.45
C ALA A 168 -14.66 16.52 -2.54
N GLY A 169 -13.66 15.85 -3.13
CA GLY A 169 -12.64 15.05 -2.44
C GLY A 169 -12.96 13.56 -2.45
N SER A 170 -12.27 12.76 -3.27
CA SER A 170 -12.54 11.32 -3.40
C SER A 170 -12.12 10.56 -2.13
N THR A 171 -13.02 10.51 -1.15
CA THR A 171 -12.96 9.59 0.00
C THR A 171 -13.20 8.14 -0.41
N GLN A 172 -13.55 7.91 -1.68
CA GLN A 172 -13.83 6.59 -2.22
C GLN A 172 -12.56 5.91 -2.75
N LEU A 173 -12.43 4.62 -2.44
CA LEU A 173 -11.44 3.75 -3.08
C LEU A 173 -11.86 3.39 -4.49
N SER A 174 -10.95 3.49 -5.45
CA SER A 174 -11.16 2.99 -6.81
C SER A 174 -11.22 1.45 -6.84
N ALA A 175 -11.74 0.89 -7.94
CA ALA A 175 -11.79 -0.56 -8.15
C ALA A 175 -10.41 -1.23 -8.00
N ASP A 176 -9.37 -0.56 -8.52
CA ASP A 176 -7.98 -1.00 -8.40
C ASP A 176 -7.44 -0.92 -6.97
N GLN A 177 -7.84 0.10 -6.20
CA GLN A 177 -7.45 0.18 -4.80
C GLN A 177 -8.17 -0.89 -3.95
N LEU A 178 -9.42 -1.22 -4.24
CA LEU A 178 -10.11 -2.34 -3.61
C LEU A 178 -9.45 -3.68 -3.95
N ALA A 179 -9.04 -3.87 -5.21
CA ALA A 179 -8.31 -5.07 -5.63
C ALA A 179 -6.97 -5.19 -4.90
N LYS A 180 -6.22 -4.08 -4.79
CA LYS A 180 -4.99 -4.01 -4.01
C LYS A 180 -5.21 -4.25 -2.52
N LEU A 181 -6.33 -3.77 -1.95
CA LEU A 181 -6.70 -4.06 -0.57
C LEU A 181 -6.92 -5.55 -0.36
N ALA A 182 -7.64 -6.22 -1.28
CA ALA A 182 -7.88 -7.65 -1.21
C ALA A 182 -6.57 -8.46 -1.20
N THR A 183 -5.62 -8.09 -2.06
CA THR A 183 -4.29 -8.70 -2.08
C THR A 183 -3.48 -8.36 -0.82
N ALA A 184 -3.61 -7.15 -0.28
CA ALA A 184 -2.89 -6.72 0.93
C ALA A 184 -3.35 -7.47 2.18
N VAL A 185 -4.67 -7.72 2.31
CA VAL A 185 -5.23 -8.41 3.47
C VAL A 185 -5.20 -9.93 3.35
N ALA A 186 -4.86 -10.46 2.17
CA ALA A 186 -4.80 -11.90 1.93
C ALA A 186 -3.97 -12.68 2.98
N PRO A 187 -2.74 -12.27 3.36
CA PRO A 187 -1.97 -12.95 4.39
C PRO A 187 -2.65 -12.93 5.77
N LEU A 188 -3.42 -11.88 6.07
CA LEU A 188 -4.14 -11.72 7.35
C LEU A 188 -5.36 -12.65 7.42
N LEU A 189 -5.93 -12.97 6.26
CA LEU A 189 -7.08 -13.87 6.12
C LEU A 189 -6.67 -15.34 6.04
N ALA A 190 -5.48 -15.65 5.50
CA ALA A 190 -4.99 -17.02 5.26
C ALA A 190 -4.56 -17.80 6.51
N GLY A 191 -4.53 -17.20 7.70
CA GLY A 191 -4.09 -17.89 8.92
C GLY A 191 -4.98 -19.06 9.31
N ASN A 192 -4.42 -20.08 9.97
CA ASN A 192 -5.11 -21.31 10.35
C ASN A 192 -6.42 -21.01 11.11
N PRO A 193 -7.61 -21.40 10.58
CA PRO A 193 -8.87 -21.13 11.24
C PRO A 193 -8.99 -21.85 12.59
N VAL A 194 -8.33 -23.00 12.77
CA VAL A 194 -8.40 -23.80 14.00
C VAL A 194 -7.73 -23.10 15.19
N GLU A 195 -6.64 -22.38 14.93
CA GLU A 195 -5.86 -21.67 15.97
C GLU A 195 -6.38 -20.26 16.22
N ALA A 196 -7.13 -19.69 15.27
CA ALA A 196 -7.65 -18.33 15.40
C ALA A 196 -8.76 -18.26 16.46
N SER A 197 -8.72 -17.22 17.31
CA SER A 197 -9.82 -16.93 18.24
C SER A 197 -11.14 -16.69 17.50
N LYS A 198 -12.27 -16.95 18.17
CA LYS A 198 -13.62 -16.69 17.60
C LYS A 198 -13.77 -15.24 17.11
N GLU A 199 -13.13 -14.30 17.82
CA GLU A 199 -13.14 -12.89 17.45
C GLU A 199 -12.39 -12.62 16.14
N VAL A 200 -11.19 -13.18 15.98
CA VAL A 200 -10.41 -13.06 14.74
C VAL A 200 -11.19 -13.65 13.56
N GLN A 201 -11.79 -14.83 13.74
CA GLN A 201 -12.63 -15.46 12.71
C GLN A 201 -13.81 -14.59 12.31
N ALA A 202 -14.51 -13.98 13.28
CA ALA A 202 -15.62 -13.08 13.03
C ALA A 202 -15.17 -11.82 12.26
N ALA A 203 -14.04 -11.22 12.64
CA ALA A 203 -13.47 -10.06 11.97
C ALA A 203 -13.08 -10.39 10.51
N ARG A 204 -12.39 -11.52 10.28
CA ARG A 204 -12.05 -12.01 8.93
C ARG A 204 -13.29 -12.19 8.07
N LYS A 205 -14.31 -12.89 8.57
CA LYS A 205 -15.57 -13.12 7.86
C LYS A 205 -16.28 -11.81 7.49
N ARG A 206 -16.34 -10.85 8.42
CA ARG A 206 -16.94 -9.53 8.17
C ARG A 206 -16.19 -8.77 7.07
N LEU A 207 -14.86 -8.78 7.09
CA LEU A 207 -14.04 -8.15 6.04
C LEU A 207 -14.23 -8.81 4.69
N VAL A 208 -14.12 -10.14 4.61
CA VAL A 208 -14.29 -10.91 3.36
C VAL A 208 -15.65 -10.60 2.72
N ASN A 209 -16.74 -10.59 3.49
CA ASN A 209 -18.07 -10.30 2.97
C ASN A 209 -18.22 -8.84 2.51
N THR A 210 -17.71 -7.89 3.29
CA THR A 210 -17.82 -6.46 2.96
C THR A 210 -17.00 -6.13 1.73
N LEU A 211 -15.71 -6.50 1.74
CA LEU A 211 -14.79 -6.25 0.64
C LEU A 211 -15.18 -7.01 -0.63
N GLY A 212 -15.58 -8.28 -0.50
CA GLY A 212 -16.08 -9.08 -1.63
C GLY A 212 -17.31 -8.46 -2.29
N SER A 213 -18.23 -7.90 -1.51
CA SER A 213 -19.41 -7.21 -2.06
C SER A 213 -19.04 -5.91 -2.78
N LYS A 214 -18.11 -5.10 -2.23
CA LYS A 214 -17.62 -3.88 -2.89
C LYS A 214 -16.88 -4.18 -4.19
N LEU A 215 -16.01 -5.19 -4.16
CA LEU A 215 -15.31 -5.68 -5.35
C LEU A 215 -16.28 -6.17 -6.41
N LEU A 216 -17.33 -6.89 -6.05
CA LEU A 216 -18.31 -7.38 -7.01
C LEU A 216 -19.03 -6.23 -7.72
N ALA A 217 -19.37 -5.17 -6.99
CA ALA A 217 -20.00 -3.98 -7.57
C ALA A 217 -19.06 -3.22 -8.54
N GLN A 218 -17.75 -3.24 -8.29
CA GLN A 218 -16.76 -2.51 -9.09
C GLN A 218 -15.90 -3.40 -10.01
N ALA A 219 -16.19 -4.70 -10.08
CA ALA A 219 -15.37 -5.68 -10.81
C ALA A 219 -15.09 -5.30 -12.29
N PRO A 220 -16.05 -4.73 -13.05
CA PRO A 220 -15.80 -4.34 -14.44
C PRO A 220 -14.75 -3.23 -14.62
N GLU A 221 -14.50 -2.44 -13.57
CA GLU A 221 -13.58 -1.31 -13.57
C GLU A 221 -12.15 -1.67 -13.14
N VAL A 222 -11.94 -2.90 -12.65
CA VAL A 222 -10.60 -3.37 -12.25
C VAL A 222 -9.72 -3.48 -13.50
N SER A 223 -8.57 -2.82 -13.46
CA SER A 223 -7.59 -2.82 -14.54
C SER A 223 -6.95 -4.19 -14.71
N GLU A 224 -6.48 -4.46 -15.93
CA GLU A 224 -5.87 -5.73 -16.29
C GLU A 224 -4.73 -6.14 -15.36
N ALA A 225 -3.89 -5.18 -14.96
CA ALA A 225 -2.77 -5.38 -14.05
C ALA A 225 -3.19 -5.95 -12.68
N ASN A 226 -4.41 -5.68 -12.20
CA ASN A 226 -4.90 -6.15 -10.90
C ASN A 226 -5.83 -7.37 -11.00
N ARG A 227 -6.28 -7.76 -12.20
CA ARG A 227 -7.22 -8.89 -12.37
C ARG A 227 -6.61 -10.22 -11.97
N GLN A 228 -5.39 -10.52 -12.43
CA GLN A 228 -4.74 -11.80 -12.13
C GLN A 228 -4.39 -11.95 -10.64
N PRO A 229 -3.75 -10.95 -9.99
CA PRO A 229 -3.52 -11.01 -8.54
C PRO A 229 -4.81 -11.19 -7.74
N LEU A 230 -5.88 -10.47 -8.12
CA LEU A 230 -7.18 -10.58 -7.46
C LEU A 230 -7.84 -11.94 -7.69
N ALA A 231 -7.79 -12.47 -8.92
CA ALA A 231 -8.36 -13.77 -9.25
C ALA A 231 -7.71 -14.92 -8.47
N ALA A 232 -6.41 -14.83 -8.19
CA ALA A 232 -5.70 -15.78 -7.34
C ALA A 232 -6.24 -15.80 -5.90
N GLN A 233 -6.62 -14.64 -5.35
CA GLN A 233 -7.22 -14.55 -4.01
C GLN A 233 -8.64 -15.15 -3.94
N LEU A 234 -9.31 -15.31 -5.09
CA LEU A 234 -10.68 -15.79 -5.23
C LEU A 234 -10.75 -17.30 -5.57
N LEU A 235 -9.66 -18.05 -5.42
CA LEU A 235 -9.67 -19.52 -5.51
C LEU A 235 -10.47 -20.13 -4.35
N PRO A 236 -10.97 -21.39 -4.46
CA PRO A 236 -11.76 -22.03 -3.41
C PRO A 236 -11.03 -22.07 -2.06
N ASP A 237 -9.75 -22.42 -2.09
CA ASP A 237 -8.87 -22.47 -0.91
C ASP A 237 -8.15 -21.14 -0.66
N GLY A 238 -8.55 -20.09 -1.38
CA GLY A 238 -7.96 -18.76 -1.26
C GLY A 238 -8.50 -17.98 -0.06
N PRO A 239 -7.92 -16.81 0.25
CA PRO A 239 -8.34 -15.93 1.35
C PRO A 239 -9.82 -15.51 1.31
N PHE A 240 -10.44 -15.51 0.14
CA PHE A 240 -11.86 -15.18 -0.06
C PHE A 240 -12.73 -16.43 -0.24
N GLY A 241 -12.24 -17.63 0.11
CA GLY A 241 -12.96 -18.89 -0.01
C GLY A 241 -14.34 -18.88 0.65
N SER A 242 -14.47 -18.17 1.78
CA SER A 242 -15.73 -18.05 2.54
C SER A 242 -16.72 -17.01 1.99
N PHE A 243 -16.39 -16.28 0.92
CA PHE A 243 -17.30 -15.30 0.32
C PHE A 243 -18.36 -16.00 -0.53
N ALA A 244 -19.64 -15.88 -0.17
CA ALA A 244 -20.72 -16.60 -0.84
C ALA A 244 -20.80 -16.35 -2.37
N LYS A 245 -20.48 -15.14 -2.82
CA LYS A 245 -20.50 -14.75 -4.25
C LYS A 245 -19.11 -14.81 -4.91
N ARG A 246 -18.17 -15.59 -4.36
CA ARG A 246 -16.78 -15.71 -4.85
C ARG A 246 -16.69 -16.06 -6.33
N ASN A 247 -17.42 -17.08 -6.79
CA ASN A 247 -17.37 -17.52 -8.19
C ASN A 247 -17.91 -16.45 -9.14
N THR A 248 -18.99 -15.76 -8.76
CA THR A 248 -19.55 -14.64 -9.53
C THR A 248 -18.56 -13.49 -9.63
N LEU A 249 -17.93 -13.12 -8.50
CA LEU A 249 -16.90 -12.09 -8.46
C LEU A 249 -15.70 -12.46 -9.34
N ARG A 250 -15.19 -13.70 -9.21
CA ARG A 250 -14.06 -14.18 -10.03
C ARG A 250 -14.39 -14.14 -11.52
N GLY A 251 -15.59 -14.57 -11.91
CA GLY A 251 -16.06 -14.49 -13.30
C GLY A 251 -16.17 -13.05 -13.81
N ALA A 252 -16.65 -12.12 -12.98
CA ALA A 252 -16.74 -10.71 -13.33
C ALA A 252 -15.35 -10.06 -13.51
N VAL A 253 -14.39 -10.37 -12.64
CA VAL A 253 -13.01 -9.87 -12.70
C VAL A 253 -12.27 -10.41 -13.94
N LEU A 254 -12.44 -11.69 -14.28
CA LEU A 254 -11.77 -12.31 -15.41
C LEU A 254 -12.42 -12.01 -16.77
N ARG A 255 -13.67 -11.53 -16.79
CA ARG A 255 -14.35 -11.20 -18.05
C ARG A 255 -13.61 -10.03 -18.73
N PRO A 256 -13.15 -10.20 -19.98
CA PRO A 256 -12.53 -9.10 -20.73
C PRO A 256 -13.50 -7.91 -20.78
N LYS A 257 -12.99 -6.69 -20.60
CA LYS A 257 -13.82 -5.51 -20.88
C LYS A 257 -14.15 -5.61 -22.37
N ARG A 258 -15.41 -5.94 -22.70
CA ARG A 258 -15.87 -5.89 -24.09
C ARG A 258 -15.66 -4.46 -24.52
N SER A 259 -14.60 -4.23 -25.29
CA SER A 259 -14.41 -2.98 -26.00
C SER A 259 -15.72 -2.76 -26.71
N ARG A 260 -16.49 -1.75 -26.28
CA ARG A 260 -17.54 -1.17 -27.13
C ARG A 260 -16.80 -0.50 -28.28
N SER A 261 -16.16 -1.33 -29.12
CA SER A 261 -15.76 -0.96 -30.45
C SER A 261 -17.09 -0.69 -31.12
N ARG A 262 -17.44 0.59 -31.11
CA ARG A 262 -18.37 1.18 -32.04
C ARG A 262 -17.87 0.73 -33.41
N ASP A 263 -18.52 -0.29 -33.97
CA ASP A 263 -19.01 -0.18 -35.34
C ASP A 263 -19.94 1.04 -35.39
N ALA A 264 -19.33 2.23 -35.32
CA ALA A 264 -19.86 3.38 -36.00
C ALA A 264 -19.45 3.13 -37.45
N GLY A 265 -20.18 2.23 -38.12
CA GLY A 265 -20.14 2.14 -39.55
C GLY A 265 -20.36 3.56 -40.09
N PRO A 266 -19.57 3.99 -41.09
CA PRO A 266 -19.77 5.29 -41.69
C PRO A 266 -21.21 5.32 -42.20
N ALA A 267 -22.04 6.20 -41.62
CA ALA A 267 -23.30 6.57 -42.23
C ALA A 267 -22.94 7.23 -43.57
N VAL A 268 -22.99 6.43 -44.62
CA VAL A 268 -22.97 6.88 -46.01
C VAL A 268 -24.24 7.72 -46.20
N ALA A 269 -24.14 9.01 -45.93
CA ALA A 269 -25.13 9.98 -46.37
C ALA A 269 -24.81 10.34 -47.81
N GLY A 270 -25.26 9.48 -48.73
CA GLY A 270 -25.49 9.86 -50.11
C GLY A 270 -26.85 10.56 -50.21
N ALA A 271 -26.83 11.85 -50.54
CA ALA A 271 -27.91 12.60 -51.18
C ALA A 271 -27.19 13.78 -51.87
N ALA A 272 -26.90 13.78 -53.17
CA ALA A 272 -27.82 13.75 -54.30
C ALA A 272 -28.93 14.80 -54.14
N GLU A 273 -28.64 16.04 -54.50
CA GLU A 273 -29.68 16.95 -54.99
C GLU A 273 -29.17 17.68 -56.23
N ALA A 274 -29.94 17.50 -57.29
CA ALA A 274 -29.70 17.97 -58.64
C ALA A 274 -30.60 19.18 -58.90
N GLY A 275 -30.08 20.15 -59.64
CA GLY A 275 -30.87 20.83 -60.68
C GLY A 275 -31.42 22.23 -60.41
N ALA A 276 -31.07 23.10 -61.37
CA ALA A 276 -31.87 24.19 -61.96
C ALA A 276 -32.10 25.47 -61.13
N ALA A 277 -31.39 26.56 -61.45
CA ALA A 277 -31.72 27.51 -62.52
C ALA A 277 -30.61 28.55 -62.65
#